data_AF-A0A938S7Z8-F1
#
_entry.id   AF-A0A938S7Z8-F1
#
_cell.length_a   1.000
_cell.length_b   1.000
_cell.length_c   1.000
_cell.angle_alpha   90.00
_cell.angle_beta   90.00
_cell.angle_gamma   90.00
#
_symmetry.space_group_name_H-M   'P 1'
#
loop_
_entity.id
_entity.type
_entity.pdbx_description
1 polymer ?
#
loop_
_entity_poly.entity_id
_entity_poly.type
_entity_poly.pdbx_seq_one_letter_code
_entity_poly.pdbx_strand_id
1 'polypeptide(L)'
;MKRFILALALMIGVGTAVWAWKGVAWAQGIDELIEMTKKKLEEEKKLQAEKEKRAKEMFDKAVELYGGGKYKEAKPLLEEVDKSKVDLGFFGNRTLKGLLGRIDEDIKGQEKAEAEAAAKREAEARAAEDKRKAEEARTARRNELKAKLEQALAELEAGRTDEARKGLEEVRGTRGELTGEDAKRLDEGVKRLAAAPVAPPKPVEGVKPPVEVKTDDPVAQYFEQLKQRKEVERQRTDAEAEHHYKMGKGHMDALQFEKAMEEFKQALLKNPRHEGAKKGVVEAEGYLGVREDKRQKYVEEIATEKKVRLEVARLELARAISEAQGLLRDRKYEESSERLGKAEVLIALLKRDLDVSGEDQQVKTLREMMGKAKVGDEKRQATKREDEAKKAKEDDAGRLEGREREKKAELFKKGWLLMSQQRYAEVVKVADDLLELDPHDTSARVLKDDAGKAAHKKELVDLDKLQEREKMKHLRDLKEGSLIQGDAVVYPKKDLWEEIKKRKPVEMPSAKGEEGEAARKIKEALEKPVTLDFADTPIQDVVTFIADFAVVNIVLDKNAVPAEGAAITLKVK
;
A
#
# COMPACT_ATOMS: atom_id res chain seq x y z
N MET A 1 18.77 90.79 -72.47
CA MET A 1 17.53 90.27 -71.85
C MET A 1 16.84 89.14 -72.63
N LYS A 2 16.58 89.25 -73.95
CA LYS A 2 15.95 88.13 -74.71
C LYS A 2 16.77 86.83 -74.82
N ARG A 3 18.12 86.88 -74.72
CA ARG A 3 18.98 85.68 -74.69
C ARG A 3 19.06 84.99 -73.32
N PHE A 4 18.68 85.68 -72.24
CA PHE A 4 18.68 85.12 -70.88
C PHE A 4 17.38 84.35 -70.59
N ILE A 5 16.26 84.79 -71.18
CA ILE A 5 14.96 84.11 -71.06
C ILE A 5 14.93 82.81 -71.87
N LEU A 6 15.63 82.74 -73.01
CA LEU A 6 15.72 81.50 -73.80
C LEU A 6 16.59 80.42 -73.14
N ALA A 7 17.63 80.82 -72.39
CA ALA A 7 18.50 79.89 -71.66
C ALA A 7 17.80 79.31 -70.41
N LEU A 8 16.91 80.08 -69.77
CA LEU A 8 16.13 79.59 -68.62
C LEU A 8 15.02 78.62 -69.05
N ALA A 9 14.39 78.83 -70.21
CA ALA A 9 13.37 77.93 -70.75
C ALA A 9 13.94 76.56 -71.19
N LEU A 10 15.18 76.52 -71.69
CA LEU A 10 15.86 75.27 -72.06
C LEU A 10 16.35 74.46 -70.84
N MET A 11 16.71 75.10 -69.72
CA MET A 11 17.05 74.37 -68.49
C MET A 11 15.84 73.77 -67.77
N ILE A 12 14.65 74.38 -67.87
CA ILE A 12 13.43 73.84 -67.26
C ILE A 12 12.86 72.67 -68.07
N GLY A 13 12.99 72.69 -69.40
CA GLY A 13 12.48 71.62 -70.27
C GLY A 13 13.27 70.29 -70.24
N VAL A 14 14.56 70.32 -69.89
CA VAL A 14 15.39 69.10 -69.83
C VAL A 14 15.30 68.41 -68.46
N GLY A 15 14.99 69.15 -67.39
CA GLY A 15 14.81 68.60 -66.04
C GLY A 15 13.57 67.71 -65.89
N THR A 16 12.48 68.02 -66.59
CA THR A 16 11.21 67.27 -66.49
C THR A 16 11.23 65.94 -67.27
N ALA A 17 11.95 65.87 -68.40
CA ALA A 17 12.04 64.63 -69.18
C ALA A 17 12.94 63.57 -68.51
N VAL A 18 14.04 63.99 -67.84
CA VAL A 18 14.93 63.07 -67.11
C VAL A 18 14.29 62.59 -65.81
N TRP A 19 13.46 63.40 -65.15
CA TRP A 19 12.65 62.98 -63.99
C TRP A 19 11.51 62.05 -64.38
N ALA A 20 10.84 62.27 -65.52
CA ALA A 20 9.80 61.37 -66.01
C ALA A 20 10.35 59.99 -66.42
N TRP A 21 11.53 59.94 -67.05
CA TRP A 21 12.12 58.66 -67.49
C TRP A 21 12.76 57.87 -66.33
N LYS A 22 13.43 58.53 -65.38
CA LYS A 22 13.90 57.88 -64.14
C LYS A 22 12.73 57.48 -63.23
N GLY A 23 11.63 58.21 -63.23
CA GLY A 23 10.42 57.86 -62.46
C GLY A 23 9.76 56.57 -62.95
N VAL A 24 9.69 56.34 -64.27
CA VAL A 24 9.10 55.10 -64.84
C VAL A 24 10.00 53.88 -64.61
N ALA A 25 11.32 54.00 -64.78
CA ALA A 25 12.26 52.90 -64.49
C ALA A 25 12.33 52.58 -62.98
N TRP A 26 12.18 53.60 -62.12
CA TRP A 26 12.09 53.40 -60.67
C TRP A 26 10.76 52.77 -60.25
N ALA A 27 9.65 53.14 -60.89
CA ALA A 27 8.34 52.52 -60.66
C ALA A 27 8.31 51.03 -61.06
N GLN A 28 8.87 50.67 -62.23
CA GLN A 28 8.96 49.26 -62.65
C GLN A 28 9.84 48.41 -61.73
N GLY A 29 10.96 48.97 -61.23
CA GLY A 29 11.81 48.29 -60.25
C GLY A 29 11.13 48.09 -58.88
N ILE A 30 10.21 48.98 -58.49
CA ILE A 30 9.42 48.83 -57.26
C ILE A 30 8.39 47.71 -57.40
N ASP A 31 7.73 47.59 -58.55
CA ASP A 31 6.73 46.53 -58.78
C ASP A 31 7.37 45.13 -58.76
N GLU A 32 8.55 44.94 -59.37
CA GLU A 32 9.30 43.68 -59.30
C GLU A 32 9.76 43.35 -57.86
N LEU A 33 10.16 44.35 -57.08
CA LEU A 33 10.49 44.20 -55.66
C LEU A 33 9.26 43.82 -54.82
N ILE A 34 8.10 44.39 -55.13
CA ILE A 34 6.83 44.04 -54.49
C ILE A 34 6.42 42.61 -54.84
N GLU A 35 6.57 42.16 -56.09
CA GLU A 35 6.28 40.77 -56.46
C GLU A 35 7.26 39.78 -55.81
N MET A 36 8.56 40.08 -55.80
CA MET A 36 9.55 39.24 -55.12
C MET A 36 9.30 39.14 -53.62
N THR A 37 8.91 40.23 -52.96
CA THR A 37 8.58 40.23 -51.53
C THR A 37 7.28 39.49 -51.24
N LYS A 38 6.25 39.63 -52.09
CA LYS A 38 5.01 38.83 -52.01
C LYS A 38 5.31 37.33 -52.15
N LYS A 39 6.14 36.95 -53.13
CA LYS A 39 6.51 35.55 -53.35
C LYS A 39 7.30 34.97 -52.17
N LYS A 40 8.27 35.71 -51.63
CA LYS A 40 8.99 35.32 -50.39
C LYS A 40 8.04 35.19 -49.20
N LEU A 41 7.10 36.12 -49.04
CA LEU A 41 6.10 36.06 -47.98
C LEU A 41 5.16 34.86 -48.14
N GLU A 42 4.78 34.49 -49.36
CA GLU A 42 3.99 33.28 -49.64
C GLU A 42 4.78 31.99 -49.38
N GLU A 43 6.06 31.94 -49.75
CA GLU A 43 6.95 30.82 -49.45
C GLU A 43 7.16 30.65 -47.94
N GLU A 44 7.36 31.75 -47.20
CA GLU A 44 7.45 31.74 -45.74
C GLU A 44 6.14 31.26 -45.09
N LYS A 45 4.99 31.72 -45.59
CA LYS A 45 3.67 31.25 -45.12
C LYS A 45 3.47 29.75 -45.38
N LYS A 46 3.86 29.23 -46.55
CA LYS A 46 3.78 27.80 -46.86
C LYS A 46 4.69 26.98 -45.95
N LEU A 47 5.93 27.43 -45.75
CA LEU A 47 6.88 26.78 -44.86
C LEU A 47 6.38 26.79 -43.40
N GLN A 48 5.74 27.88 -42.96
CA GLN A 48 5.14 27.98 -41.63
C GLN A 48 3.93 27.04 -41.48
N ALA A 49 3.06 26.95 -42.49
CA ALA A 49 1.93 26.03 -42.51
C ALA A 49 2.37 24.55 -42.49
N GLU A 50 3.46 24.20 -43.19
CA GLU A 50 4.02 22.84 -43.14
C GLU A 50 4.61 22.50 -41.76
N LYS A 51 5.29 23.45 -41.12
CA LYS A 51 5.77 23.29 -39.74
C LYS A 51 4.62 23.11 -38.76
N GLU A 52 3.54 23.89 -38.92
CA GLU A 52 2.32 23.78 -38.13
C GLU A 52 1.67 22.40 -38.27
N LYS A 53 1.51 21.94 -39.52
CA LYS A 53 0.95 20.61 -39.80
C LYS A 53 1.78 19.49 -39.17
N ARG A 54 3.10 19.53 -39.33
CA ARG A 54 4.01 18.53 -38.76
C ARG A 54 4.00 18.54 -37.23
N ALA A 55 3.97 19.71 -36.61
CA ALA A 55 3.87 19.84 -35.15
C ALA A 55 2.55 19.25 -34.62
N LYS A 56 1.44 19.46 -35.34
CA LYS A 56 0.14 18.89 -34.98
C LYS A 56 0.11 17.37 -35.11
N GLU A 57 0.63 16.81 -36.19
CA GLU A 57 0.74 15.35 -36.38
C GLU A 57 1.60 14.70 -35.29
N MET A 58 2.71 15.33 -34.89
CA MET A 58 3.56 14.86 -33.79
C MET A 58 2.85 14.93 -32.44
N PHE A 59 2.08 16.00 -32.20
CA PHE A 59 1.28 16.15 -30.99
C PHE A 59 0.19 15.08 -30.89
N ASP A 60 -0.60 14.87 -31.95
CA ASP A 60 -1.67 13.88 -31.97
C ASP A 60 -1.13 12.46 -31.75
N LYS A 61 0.00 12.12 -32.39
CA LYS A 61 0.70 10.85 -32.18
C LYS A 61 1.20 10.70 -30.74
N ALA A 62 1.70 11.77 -30.12
CA ALA A 62 2.14 11.72 -28.74
C ALA A 62 0.97 11.51 -27.76
N VAL A 63 -0.19 12.13 -28.02
CA VAL A 63 -1.41 11.94 -27.22
C VAL A 63 -1.91 10.50 -27.35
N GLU A 64 -1.87 9.90 -28.54
CA GLU A 64 -2.20 8.49 -28.76
C GLU A 64 -1.27 7.55 -27.97
N LEU A 65 0.04 7.77 -28.05
CA LEU A 65 1.03 6.99 -27.29
C LEU A 65 0.87 7.18 -25.78
N TYR A 66 0.53 8.38 -25.33
CA TYR A 66 0.22 8.66 -23.93
C TYR A 66 -1.01 7.87 -23.46
N GLY A 67 -2.11 7.90 -24.23
CA GLY A 67 -3.31 7.12 -23.93
C GLY A 67 -3.08 5.59 -23.94
N GLY A 68 -2.10 5.13 -24.71
CA GLY A 68 -1.65 3.73 -24.73
C GLY A 68 -0.68 3.34 -23.61
N GLY A 69 -0.34 4.25 -22.69
CA GLY A 69 0.61 3.98 -21.58
C GLY A 69 2.08 3.92 -22.00
N LYS A 70 2.41 4.35 -23.24
CA LYS A 70 3.77 4.35 -23.80
C LYS A 70 4.47 5.69 -23.53
N TYR A 71 4.59 6.03 -22.25
CA TYR A 71 5.04 7.36 -21.83
C TYR A 71 6.47 7.70 -22.30
N LYS A 72 7.38 6.70 -22.33
CA LYS A 72 8.77 6.85 -22.80
C LYS A 72 8.85 7.20 -24.30
N GLU A 73 7.91 6.71 -25.11
CA GLU A 73 7.82 7.00 -26.56
C GLU A 73 7.10 8.34 -26.82
N ALA A 74 6.13 8.71 -25.97
CA ALA A 74 5.37 9.96 -26.10
C ALA A 74 6.19 11.21 -25.75
N LYS A 75 7.06 11.12 -24.73
CA LYS A 75 7.88 12.24 -24.24
C LYS A 75 8.72 12.95 -25.32
N PRO A 76 9.57 12.27 -26.11
CA PRO A 76 10.43 12.94 -27.10
C PRO A 76 9.63 13.66 -28.19
N LEU A 77 8.45 13.14 -28.55
CA LEU A 77 7.57 13.79 -29.53
C LEU A 77 7.01 15.11 -29.00
N LEU A 78 6.59 15.15 -27.73
CA LEU A 78 6.12 16.40 -27.11
C LEU A 78 7.24 17.41 -26.90
N GLU A 79 8.46 16.97 -26.60
CA GLU A 79 9.62 17.86 -26.52
C GLU A 79 10.00 18.44 -27.90
N GLU A 80 9.88 17.67 -28.98
CA GLU A 80 10.11 18.16 -30.34
C GLU A 80 9.06 19.20 -30.75
N VAL A 81 7.79 18.98 -30.35
CA VAL A 81 6.71 19.93 -30.53
C VAL A 81 6.93 21.22 -29.71
N ASP A 82 7.37 21.12 -28.45
CA ASP A 82 7.72 22.29 -27.62
C ASP A 82 8.85 23.13 -28.25
N LYS A 83 9.90 22.45 -28.72
CA LYS A 83 11.06 23.08 -29.38
C LYS A 83 10.70 23.82 -30.66
N SER A 84 9.65 23.37 -31.36
CA SER A 84 9.20 23.99 -32.61
C SER A 84 8.61 25.39 -32.40
N LYS A 85 8.20 25.75 -31.17
CA LYS A 85 7.53 27.01 -30.80
C LYS A 85 6.30 27.36 -31.67
N VAL A 86 5.73 26.36 -32.34
CA VAL A 86 4.54 26.50 -33.16
C VAL A 86 3.35 26.78 -32.24
N ASP A 87 2.55 27.80 -32.56
CA ASP A 87 1.30 28.04 -31.86
C ASP A 87 0.26 26.98 -32.25
N LEU A 88 0.09 25.98 -31.40
CA LEU A 88 -0.94 24.93 -31.53
C LEU A 88 -2.36 25.46 -31.20
N GLY A 89 -2.51 26.77 -31.05
CA GLY A 89 -3.75 27.46 -30.70
C GLY A 89 -3.99 27.52 -29.19
N PHE A 90 -5.15 28.08 -28.83
CA PHE A 90 -5.56 28.41 -27.46
C PHE A 90 -5.39 27.27 -26.43
N PHE A 91 -5.53 26.02 -26.87
CA PHE A 91 -5.39 24.86 -25.99
C PHE A 91 -3.98 24.27 -25.95
N GLY A 92 -3.12 24.52 -26.94
CA GLY A 92 -1.88 23.75 -27.13
C GLY A 92 -0.77 24.03 -26.13
N ASN A 93 -0.34 25.29 -25.97
CA ASN A 93 0.85 25.58 -25.14
C ASN A 93 0.65 25.34 -23.64
N ARG A 94 -0.55 25.61 -23.11
CA ARG A 94 -0.84 25.38 -21.69
C ARG A 94 -1.05 23.89 -21.38
N THR A 95 -1.61 23.13 -22.33
CA THR A 95 -1.78 21.68 -22.15
C THR A 95 -0.49 20.91 -22.38
N LEU A 96 0.38 21.36 -23.28
CA LEU A 96 1.64 20.69 -23.60
C LEU A 96 2.59 20.64 -22.41
N LYS A 97 2.80 21.76 -21.72
CA LYS A 97 3.61 21.79 -20.49
C LYS A 97 3.01 20.94 -19.37
N GLY A 98 1.68 20.91 -19.26
CA GLY A 98 0.96 20.06 -18.31
C GLY A 98 1.09 18.56 -18.64
N LEU A 99 1.01 18.20 -19.92
CA LEU A 99 1.18 16.83 -20.41
C LEU A 99 2.61 16.33 -20.19
N LEU A 100 3.62 17.15 -20.47
CA LEU A 100 5.03 16.81 -20.19
C LEU A 100 5.26 16.54 -18.70
N GLY A 101 4.68 17.36 -17.81
CA GLY A 101 4.76 17.16 -16.37
C GLY A 101 4.10 15.85 -15.91
N ARG A 102 2.90 15.53 -16.44
CA ARG A 102 2.21 14.27 -16.14
C ARG A 102 2.98 13.06 -16.67
N ILE A 103 3.54 13.15 -17.87
CA ILE A 103 4.37 12.09 -18.46
C ILE A 103 5.59 11.81 -17.60
N ASP A 104 6.25 12.83 -17.04
CA ASP A 104 7.38 12.62 -16.13
C ASP A 104 6.97 11.93 -14.83
N GLU A 105 5.80 12.28 -14.28
CA GLU A 105 5.22 11.60 -13.11
C GLU A 105 4.86 10.14 -13.42
N ASP A 106 4.24 9.89 -14.57
CA ASP A 106 3.82 8.56 -15.02
C ASP A 106 5.03 7.66 -15.35
N ILE A 107 6.09 8.21 -15.97
CA ILE A 107 7.35 7.48 -16.20
C ILE A 107 7.98 7.09 -14.86
N LYS A 108 8.07 8.01 -13.89
CA LYS A 108 8.57 7.71 -12.55
C LYS A 108 7.72 6.65 -11.85
N GLY A 109 6.39 6.71 -12.05
CA GLY A 109 5.45 5.71 -11.55
C GLY A 109 5.71 4.32 -12.14
N GLN A 110 5.87 4.23 -13.47
CA GLN A 110 6.21 2.97 -14.16
C GLN A 110 7.57 2.42 -13.71
N GLU A 111 8.60 3.26 -13.64
CA GLU A 111 9.94 2.81 -13.21
C GLU A 111 9.93 2.31 -11.77
N LYS A 112 9.19 2.98 -10.88
CA LYS A 112 9.01 2.51 -9.50
C LYS A 112 8.28 1.17 -9.45
N ALA A 113 7.20 1.01 -10.23
CA ALA A 113 6.45 -0.24 -10.30
C ALA A 113 7.28 -1.40 -10.89
N GLU A 114 8.08 -1.13 -11.92
CA GLU A 114 9.02 -2.09 -12.51
C GLU A 114 10.12 -2.49 -11.51
N ALA A 115 10.67 -1.53 -10.76
CA ALA A 115 11.66 -1.79 -9.73
C ALA A 115 11.09 -2.62 -8.57
N GLU A 116 9.88 -2.32 -8.11
CA GLU A 116 9.18 -3.11 -7.08
C GLU A 116 8.88 -4.53 -7.57
N ALA A 117 8.44 -4.69 -8.82
CA ALA A 117 8.21 -6.00 -9.43
C ALA A 117 9.52 -6.80 -9.59
N ALA A 118 10.61 -6.15 -9.98
CA ALA A 118 11.93 -6.77 -10.07
C ALA A 118 12.44 -7.22 -8.69
N ALA A 119 12.34 -6.36 -7.67
CA ALA A 119 12.71 -6.69 -6.30
C ALA A 119 11.88 -7.85 -5.74
N LYS A 120 10.58 -7.90 -6.04
CA LYS A 120 9.71 -9.02 -5.67
C LYS A 120 10.15 -10.33 -6.33
N ARG A 121 10.45 -10.31 -7.63
CA ARG A 121 10.97 -11.49 -8.36
C ARG A 121 12.31 -11.97 -7.81
N GLU A 122 13.21 -11.05 -7.45
CA GLU A 122 14.49 -11.40 -6.84
C GLU A 122 14.30 -12.02 -5.44
N ALA A 123 13.39 -11.46 -4.62
CA ALA A 123 13.06 -12.02 -3.32
C ALA A 123 12.44 -13.43 -3.43
N GLU A 124 11.52 -13.64 -4.38
CA GLU A 124 10.93 -14.95 -4.67
C GLU A 124 12.00 -15.96 -5.16
N ALA A 125 12.94 -15.53 -6.00
CA ALA A 125 14.04 -16.37 -6.46
C ALA A 125 14.99 -16.78 -5.31
N ARG A 126 15.35 -15.84 -4.42
CA ARG A 126 16.15 -16.14 -3.22
C ARG A 126 15.43 -17.11 -2.29
N ALA A 127 14.14 -16.88 -2.04
CA ALA A 127 13.33 -17.79 -1.22
C ALA A 127 13.21 -19.19 -1.83
N ALA A 128 13.17 -19.31 -3.16
CA ALA A 128 13.18 -20.60 -3.85
C ALA A 128 14.54 -21.30 -3.74
N GLU A 129 15.64 -20.54 -3.85
CA GLU A 129 17.00 -21.06 -3.67
C GLU A 129 17.25 -21.56 -2.23
N ASP A 130 16.81 -20.81 -1.23
CA ASP A 130 16.93 -21.19 0.18
C ASP A 130 16.12 -22.47 0.49
N LYS A 131 14.93 -22.60 -0.10
CA LYS A 131 14.13 -23.85 -0.01
C LYS A 131 14.85 -25.04 -0.62
N ARG A 132 15.47 -24.86 -1.80
CA ARG A 132 16.27 -25.92 -2.45
C ARG A 132 17.47 -26.33 -1.59
N LYS A 133 18.23 -25.36 -1.07
CA LYS A 133 19.35 -25.64 -0.15
C LYS A 133 18.90 -26.36 1.12
N ALA A 134 17.75 -25.98 1.68
CA ALA A 134 17.18 -26.64 2.85
C ALA A 134 16.74 -28.08 2.55
N GLU A 135 16.15 -28.34 1.38
CA GLU A 135 15.80 -29.70 0.93
C GLU A 135 17.05 -30.54 0.67
N GLU A 136 18.06 -29.99 0.00
CA GLU A 136 19.35 -30.64 -0.21
C GLU A 136 20.01 -31.00 1.14
N ALA A 137 20.06 -30.07 2.10
CA ALA A 137 20.58 -30.34 3.43
C ALA A 137 19.80 -31.44 4.18
N ARG A 138 18.47 -31.47 4.05
CA ARG A 138 17.62 -32.55 4.61
C ARG A 138 17.92 -33.89 3.96
N THR A 139 18.09 -33.95 2.64
CA THR A 139 18.45 -35.19 1.93
C THR A 139 19.84 -35.68 2.32
N ALA A 140 20.82 -34.79 2.43
CA ALA A 140 22.18 -35.13 2.88
C ALA A 140 22.17 -35.71 4.30
N ARG A 141 21.48 -35.06 5.24
CA ARG A 141 21.35 -35.54 6.62
C ARG A 141 20.64 -36.90 6.69
N ARG A 142 19.60 -37.11 5.89
CA ARG A 142 18.89 -38.39 5.81
C ARG A 142 19.78 -39.52 5.26
N ASN A 143 20.61 -39.23 4.27
CA ASN A 143 21.59 -40.19 3.75
C ASN A 143 22.68 -40.52 4.80
N GLU A 144 23.13 -39.53 5.57
CA GLU A 144 24.08 -39.75 6.68
C GLU A 144 23.46 -40.64 7.78
N LEU A 145 22.21 -40.36 8.19
CA LEU A 145 21.49 -41.19 9.15
C LEU A 145 21.28 -42.62 8.65
N LYS A 146 21.01 -42.78 7.36
CA LYS A 146 20.88 -44.10 6.74
C LYS A 146 22.20 -44.88 6.79
N ALA A 147 23.33 -44.23 6.48
CA ALA A 147 24.65 -44.86 6.56
C ALA A 147 25.00 -45.27 7.99
N LYS A 148 24.70 -44.42 8.99
CA LYS A 148 24.88 -44.74 10.41
C LYS A 148 24.01 -45.93 10.85
N LEU A 149 22.76 -45.98 10.39
CA LEU A 149 21.86 -47.11 10.65
C LEU A 149 22.41 -48.42 10.06
N GLU A 150 22.87 -48.40 8.80
CA GLU A 150 23.45 -49.56 8.14
C GLU A 150 24.71 -50.05 8.86
N GLN A 151 25.58 -49.12 9.31
CA GLN A 151 26.76 -49.47 10.10
C GLN A 151 26.38 -50.12 11.45
N ALA A 152 25.41 -49.55 12.18
CA ALA A 152 24.98 -50.08 13.47
C ALA A 152 24.34 -51.47 13.34
N LEU A 153 23.58 -51.70 12.27
CA LEU A 153 23.02 -53.03 11.95
C LEU A 153 24.11 -54.04 11.58
N ALA A 154 25.13 -53.63 10.82
CA ALA A 154 26.27 -54.50 10.50
C ALA A 154 27.10 -54.86 11.75
N GLU A 155 27.28 -53.93 12.69
CA GLU A 155 27.93 -54.19 13.99
C GLU A 155 27.11 -55.16 14.85
N LEU A 156 25.79 -55.06 14.80
CA LEU A 156 24.88 -55.99 15.47
C LEU A 156 25.02 -57.41 14.89
N GLU A 157 25.09 -57.54 13.56
CA GLU A 157 25.31 -58.82 12.87
C GLU A 157 26.71 -59.41 13.16
N ALA A 158 27.71 -58.55 13.36
CA ALA A 158 29.06 -58.95 13.77
C ALA A 158 29.17 -59.32 15.26
N GLY A 159 28.09 -59.24 16.04
CA GLY A 159 28.07 -59.57 17.47
C GLY A 159 28.66 -58.50 18.40
N ARG A 160 28.97 -57.30 17.88
CA ARG A 160 29.52 -56.17 18.66
C ARG A 160 28.37 -55.35 19.27
N THR A 161 27.74 -55.94 20.28
CA THR A 161 26.47 -55.44 20.86
C THR A 161 26.56 -54.05 21.50
N ASP A 162 27.69 -53.67 22.12
CA ASP A 162 27.85 -52.34 22.74
C ASP A 162 27.97 -51.21 21.70
N GLU A 163 28.69 -51.47 20.60
CA GLU A 163 28.88 -50.53 19.48
C GLU A 163 27.57 -50.34 18.71
N ALA A 164 26.90 -51.46 18.41
CA ALA A 164 25.57 -51.46 17.80
C ALA A 164 24.53 -50.73 18.66
N ARG A 165 24.57 -50.86 19.99
CA ARG A 165 23.69 -50.16 20.92
C ARG A 165 23.86 -48.65 20.83
N LYS A 166 25.12 -48.19 20.85
CA LYS A 166 25.45 -46.77 20.76
C LYS A 166 25.01 -46.18 19.41
N GLY A 167 25.28 -46.88 18.31
CA GLY A 167 24.86 -46.46 16.97
C GLY A 167 23.33 -46.41 16.80
N LEU A 168 22.62 -47.42 17.30
CA LEU A 168 21.15 -47.44 17.26
C LEU A 168 20.50 -46.38 18.16
N GLU A 169 21.08 -46.06 19.32
CA GLU A 169 20.58 -44.97 20.19
C GLU A 169 20.79 -43.58 19.57
N GLU A 170 21.93 -43.34 18.92
CA GLU A 170 22.20 -42.08 18.21
C GLU A 170 21.18 -41.85 17.09
N VAL A 171 20.90 -42.89 16.29
CA VAL A 171 19.91 -42.83 15.20
C VAL A 171 18.47 -42.78 15.74
N ARG A 172 18.20 -43.37 16.90
CA ARG A 172 16.86 -43.34 17.54
C ARG A 172 16.43 -41.94 17.97
N GLY A 173 17.37 -41.08 18.36
CA GLY A 173 17.10 -39.67 18.66
C GLY A 173 16.56 -38.88 17.47
N THR A 174 16.84 -39.32 16.24
CA THR A 174 16.43 -38.67 14.98
C THR A 174 15.38 -39.46 14.20
N ARG A 175 14.65 -40.38 14.85
CA ARG A 175 13.65 -41.26 14.21
C ARG A 175 12.64 -40.53 13.31
N GLY A 176 12.26 -39.30 13.65
CA GLY A 176 11.32 -38.49 12.85
C GLY A 176 11.86 -38.04 11.48
N GLU A 177 13.17 -38.11 11.25
CA GLU A 177 13.82 -37.72 9.98
C GLU A 177 14.05 -38.92 9.04
N LEU A 178 13.85 -40.14 9.52
CA LEU A 178 13.96 -41.37 8.74
C LEU A 178 12.65 -41.70 8.02
N THR A 179 12.76 -42.28 6.83
CA THR A 179 11.58 -42.77 6.10
C THR A 179 11.13 -44.14 6.55
N GLY A 180 9.86 -44.44 6.28
CA GLY A 180 9.14 -45.59 6.81
C GLY A 180 9.90 -46.92 6.81
N GLU A 181 10.64 -47.27 5.75
CA GLU A 181 11.43 -48.51 5.75
C GLU A 181 12.65 -48.45 6.67
N ASP A 182 13.40 -47.36 6.67
CA ASP A 182 14.57 -47.19 7.54
C ASP A 182 14.15 -47.07 9.01
N ALA A 183 13.03 -46.40 9.29
CA ALA A 183 12.45 -46.32 10.62
C ALA A 183 12.03 -47.71 11.14
N LYS A 184 11.44 -48.56 10.28
CA LYS A 184 11.11 -49.96 10.63
C LYS A 184 12.38 -50.78 10.88
N ARG A 185 13.41 -50.63 10.05
CA ARG A 185 14.72 -51.29 10.24
C ARG A 185 15.37 -50.90 11.57
N LEU A 186 15.30 -49.63 11.95
CA LEU A 186 15.75 -49.15 13.25
C LEU A 186 14.97 -49.85 14.40
N ASP A 187 13.64 -49.88 14.32
CA ASP A 187 12.81 -50.51 15.36
C ASP A 187 13.09 -52.01 15.49
N GLU A 188 13.28 -52.71 14.36
CA GLU A 188 13.67 -54.11 14.32
C GLU A 188 15.08 -54.34 14.90
N GLY A 189 16.04 -53.46 14.57
CA GLY A 189 17.40 -53.50 15.12
C GLY A 189 17.41 -53.34 16.65
N VAL A 190 16.65 -52.36 17.17
CA VAL A 190 16.48 -52.16 18.63
C VAL A 190 15.81 -53.38 19.26
N LYS A 191 14.80 -53.97 18.62
CA LYS A 191 14.13 -55.18 19.10
C LYS A 191 15.07 -56.39 19.13
N ARG A 192 15.93 -56.56 18.11
CA ARG A 192 16.95 -57.61 18.05
C ARG A 192 18.02 -57.43 19.12
N LEU A 193 18.48 -56.19 19.33
CA LEU A 193 19.42 -55.87 20.40
C LEU A 193 18.85 -56.19 21.79
N ALA A 194 17.55 -55.91 22.02
CA ALA A 194 16.87 -56.28 23.26
C ALA A 194 16.69 -57.79 23.45
N ALA A 195 16.68 -58.56 22.35
CA ALA A 195 16.57 -60.02 22.37
C ALA A 195 17.93 -60.74 22.37
N ALA A 196 19.03 -60.02 22.16
CA ALA A 196 20.37 -60.59 22.21
C ALA A 196 20.66 -61.06 23.65
N PRO A 197 21.07 -62.33 23.86
CA PRO A 197 21.28 -62.87 25.19
C PRO A 197 22.43 -62.12 25.86
N VAL A 198 22.09 -61.27 26.84
CA VAL A 198 23.05 -60.62 27.72
C VAL A 198 23.87 -61.73 28.38
N ALA A 199 25.17 -61.79 28.06
CA ALA A 199 26.08 -62.74 28.68
C ALA A 199 25.96 -62.58 30.22
N PRO A 200 25.60 -63.64 30.95
CA PRO A 200 25.34 -63.53 32.37
C PRO A 200 26.62 -63.12 33.11
N PRO A 201 26.55 -62.19 34.08
CA PRO A 201 27.66 -61.95 34.99
C PRO A 201 27.95 -63.23 35.78
N LYS A 202 29.21 -63.69 35.73
CA LYS A 202 29.77 -64.75 36.58
C LYS A 202 29.86 -64.26 38.04
N PRO A 203 29.87 -65.17 39.03
CA PRO A 203 28.70 -65.53 39.85
C PRO A 203 28.83 -65.10 41.32
N VAL A 204 27.70 -64.93 42.02
CA VAL A 204 27.66 -64.91 43.50
C VAL A 204 26.88 -66.12 43.98
N GLU A 205 27.54 -66.89 44.83
CA GLU A 205 27.14 -68.18 45.39
C GLU A 205 25.81 -68.14 46.17
N GLY A 206 24.93 -69.07 45.80
CA GLY A 206 24.41 -70.10 46.70
C GLY A 206 23.58 -69.66 47.91
N VAL A 207 22.25 -69.72 47.79
CA VAL A 207 21.36 -70.25 48.85
C VAL A 207 20.15 -70.93 48.20
N LYS A 208 19.97 -72.23 48.49
CA LYS A 208 18.74 -72.99 48.24
C LYS A 208 17.89 -73.07 49.53
N PRO A 209 16.58 -73.38 49.41
CA PRO A 209 15.51 -72.79 50.22
C PRO A 209 15.09 -73.66 51.40
N PRO A 210 14.13 -73.19 52.23
CA PRO A 210 13.20 -74.10 52.87
C PRO A 210 11.73 -73.73 52.66
N VAL A 211 11.06 -74.58 51.88
CA VAL A 211 9.86 -75.36 52.23
C VAL A 211 8.82 -74.70 53.15
N GLU A 212 7.61 -74.53 52.60
CA GLU A 212 6.35 -74.30 53.31
C GLU A 212 6.00 -75.45 54.28
N VAL A 213 5.53 -75.12 55.48
CA VAL A 213 4.82 -76.06 56.36
C VAL A 213 3.53 -75.40 56.85
N LYS A 214 2.41 -76.09 56.62
CA LYS A 214 1.12 -75.85 57.26
C LYS A 214 0.95 -76.83 58.44
N THR A 215 0.42 -76.26 59.53
CA THR A 215 -0.49 -76.81 60.55
C THR A 215 -0.02 -77.87 61.57
N ASP A 216 -0.25 -77.50 62.85
CA ASP A 216 -0.61 -78.32 64.02
C ASP A 216 0.48 -78.90 64.96
N ASP A 217 0.91 -78.04 65.92
CA ASP A 217 1.13 -78.27 67.37
C ASP A 217 1.87 -79.53 67.91
N PRO A 218 3.21 -79.61 67.74
CA PRO A 218 4.12 -80.07 68.82
C PRO A 218 5.39 -79.19 68.94
N VAL A 219 5.40 -78.04 68.26
CA VAL A 219 6.58 -77.19 68.04
C VAL A 219 6.97 -76.38 69.29
N ALA A 220 6.04 -76.13 70.21
CA ALA A 220 6.28 -75.35 71.42
C ALA A 220 7.29 -76.02 72.38
N GLN A 221 7.20 -77.34 72.58
CA GLN A 221 8.13 -78.09 73.44
C GLN A 221 9.55 -78.16 72.85
N TYR A 222 9.67 -78.23 71.51
CA TYR A 222 10.96 -78.17 70.83
C TYR A 222 11.62 -76.80 70.94
N PHE A 223 10.84 -75.71 70.87
CA PHE A 223 11.36 -74.36 71.11
C PHE A 223 11.83 -74.15 72.55
N GLU A 224 11.20 -74.78 73.53
CA GLU A 224 11.59 -74.69 74.93
C GLU A 224 12.91 -75.45 75.20
N GLN A 225 13.09 -76.62 74.61
CA GLN A 225 14.37 -77.35 74.63
C GLN A 225 15.49 -76.59 73.90
N LEU A 226 15.19 -75.94 72.76
CA LEU A 226 16.14 -75.09 72.06
C LEU A 226 16.54 -73.85 72.88
N LYS A 227 15.61 -73.27 73.65
CA LYS A 227 15.92 -72.16 74.56
C LYS A 227 16.88 -72.60 75.67
N GLN A 228 16.62 -73.75 76.31
CA GLN A 228 17.50 -74.28 77.34
C GLN A 228 18.89 -74.61 76.81
N ARG A 229 18.99 -75.23 75.62
CA ARG A 229 20.28 -75.55 74.99
C ARG A 229 21.07 -74.30 74.61
N LYS A 230 20.40 -73.29 74.06
CA LYS A 230 21.04 -71.99 73.75
C LYS A 230 21.51 -71.25 75.00
N GLU A 231 20.79 -71.37 76.12
CA GLU A 231 21.20 -70.74 77.37
C GLU A 231 22.44 -71.41 77.97
N VAL A 232 22.53 -72.75 77.93
CA VAL A 232 23.74 -73.48 78.33
C VAL A 232 24.93 -73.14 77.44
N GLU A 233 24.72 -73.01 76.13
CA GLU A 233 25.77 -72.56 75.20
C GLU A 233 26.23 -71.13 75.50
N ARG A 234 25.30 -70.21 75.82
CA ARG A 234 25.64 -68.85 76.24
C ARG A 234 26.49 -68.83 77.51
N GLN A 235 26.09 -69.57 78.53
CA GLN A 235 26.85 -69.68 79.78
C GLN A 235 28.26 -70.24 79.54
N ARG A 236 28.42 -71.20 78.63
CA ARG A 236 29.75 -71.72 78.24
C ARG A 236 30.59 -70.67 77.53
N THR A 237 30.02 -69.97 76.55
CA THR A 237 30.75 -68.91 75.83
C THR A 237 31.09 -67.73 76.74
N ASP A 238 30.25 -67.44 77.73
CA ASP A 238 30.49 -66.39 78.73
C ASP A 238 31.62 -66.79 79.68
N ALA A 239 31.63 -68.04 80.16
CA ALA A 239 32.72 -68.55 80.99
C ALA A 239 34.06 -68.59 80.24
N GLU A 240 34.06 -68.99 78.97
CA GLU A 240 35.25 -68.94 78.11
C GLU A 240 35.72 -67.49 77.90
N ALA A 241 34.81 -66.56 77.64
CA ALA A 241 35.13 -65.15 77.50
C ALA A 241 35.72 -64.55 78.80
N GLU A 242 35.17 -64.90 79.96
CA GLU A 242 35.71 -64.49 81.26
C GLU A 242 37.11 -65.05 81.50
N HIS A 243 37.39 -66.29 81.09
CA HIS A 243 38.71 -66.89 81.20
C HIS A 243 39.75 -66.09 80.39
N HIS A 244 39.47 -65.83 79.11
CA HIS A 244 40.34 -65.02 78.25
C HIS A 244 40.48 -63.58 78.78
N TYR A 245 39.41 -63.01 79.35
CA TYR A 245 39.48 -61.70 79.99
C TYR A 245 40.43 -61.68 81.20
N LYS A 246 40.38 -62.70 82.07
CA LYS A 246 41.31 -62.82 83.21
C LYS A 246 42.76 -62.98 82.75
N MET A 247 42.99 -63.77 81.71
CA MET A 247 44.33 -63.94 81.10
C MET A 247 44.84 -62.62 80.52
N GLY A 248 44.01 -61.90 79.77
CA GLY A 248 44.33 -60.57 79.24
C GLY A 248 44.70 -59.58 80.34
N LYS A 249 43.97 -59.60 81.47
CA LYS A 249 44.30 -58.77 82.65
C LYS A 249 45.64 -59.17 83.27
N GLY A 250 45.93 -60.46 83.38
CA GLY A 250 47.25 -60.93 83.83
C GLY A 250 48.39 -60.46 82.93
N HIS A 251 48.19 -60.46 81.61
CA HIS A 251 49.17 -59.91 80.67
C HIS A 251 49.30 -58.38 80.75
N MET A 252 48.23 -57.65 81.08
CA MET A 252 48.29 -56.22 81.37
C MET A 252 49.15 -55.92 82.60
N ASP A 253 48.94 -56.67 83.68
CA ASP A 253 49.71 -56.51 84.93
C ASP A 253 51.20 -56.87 84.70
N ALA A 254 51.48 -57.78 83.76
CA ALA A 254 52.84 -58.15 83.34
C ALA A 254 53.47 -57.21 82.29
N LEU A 255 52.80 -56.10 81.93
CA LEU A 255 53.24 -55.12 80.91
C LEU A 255 53.41 -55.70 79.49
N GLN A 256 52.79 -56.85 79.20
CA GLN A 256 52.81 -57.50 77.88
C GLN A 256 51.59 -57.06 77.05
N PHE A 257 51.55 -55.79 76.65
CA PHE A 257 50.35 -55.16 76.08
C PHE A 257 49.87 -55.76 74.75
N GLU A 258 50.78 -56.27 73.90
CA GLU A 258 50.40 -56.93 72.63
C GLU A 258 49.62 -58.23 72.87
N LYS A 259 50.13 -59.08 73.76
CA LYS A 259 49.49 -60.34 74.14
C LYS A 259 48.18 -60.11 74.89
N ALA A 260 48.16 -59.10 75.78
CA ALA A 260 46.93 -58.69 76.46
C ALA A 260 45.83 -58.30 75.47
N MET A 261 46.18 -57.56 74.40
CA MET A 261 45.23 -57.17 73.35
C MET A 261 44.69 -58.38 72.58
N GLU A 262 45.52 -59.36 72.24
CA GLU A 262 45.08 -60.60 71.58
C GLU A 262 44.10 -61.39 72.44
N GLU A 263 44.41 -61.58 73.73
CA GLU A 263 43.53 -62.29 74.67
C GLU A 263 42.20 -61.55 74.90
N PHE A 264 42.22 -60.22 74.99
CA PHE A 264 40.97 -59.45 75.07
C PHE A 264 40.15 -59.52 73.76
N LYS A 265 40.79 -59.59 72.58
CA LYS A 265 40.10 -59.82 71.30
C LYS A 265 39.49 -61.22 71.23
N GLN A 266 40.19 -62.25 71.73
CA GLN A 266 39.64 -63.60 71.85
C GLN A 266 38.42 -63.64 72.78
N ALA A 267 38.47 -62.92 73.91
CA ALA A 267 37.32 -62.77 74.81
C ALA A 267 36.11 -62.13 74.10
N LEU A 268 36.33 -61.12 73.24
CA LEU A 268 35.26 -60.47 72.47
C LEU A 268 34.73 -61.32 71.30
N LEU A 269 35.56 -62.18 70.71
CA LEU A 269 35.11 -63.16 69.72
C LEU A 269 34.16 -64.19 70.33
N LYS A 270 34.41 -64.58 71.59
CA LYS A 270 33.56 -65.52 72.34
C LYS A 270 32.30 -64.88 72.90
N ASN A 271 32.41 -63.68 73.49
CA ASN A 271 31.27 -62.88 73.93
C ASN A 271 31.42 -61.41 73.46
N PRO A 272 30.74 -61.02 72.37
CA PRO A 272 30.77 -59.65 71.84
C PRO A 272 30.21 -58.57 72.79
N ARG A 273 29.50 -58.96 73.85
CA ARG A 273 28.89 -58.07 74.85
C ARG A 273 29.71 -57.93 76.13
N HIS A 274 30.86 -58.59 76.26
CA HIS A 274 31.69 -58.53 77.47
C HIS A 274 32.32 -57.12 77.66
N GLU A 275 31.73 -56.30 78.54
CA GLU A 275 32.14 -54.89 78.72
C GLU A 275 33.58 -54.74 79.24
N GLY A 276 34.02 -55.65 80.12
CA GLY A 276 35.37 -55.61 80.68
C GLY A 276 36.45 -55.80 79.62
N ALA A 277 36.19 -56.68 78.64
CA ALA A 277 37.14 -56.97 77.56
C ALA A 277 37.22 -55.79 76.57
N LYS A 278 36.10 -55.09 76.31
CA LYS A 278 36.10 -53.86 75.50
C LYS A 278 36.96 -52.76 76.14
N LYS A 279 36.83 -52.56 77.46
CA LYS A 279 37.67 -51.60 78.19
C LYS A 279 39.13 -52.01 78.17
N GLY A 280 39.42 -53.30 78.38
CA GLY A 280 40.78 -53.85 78.33
C GLY A 280 41.47 -53.65 76.97
N VAL A 281 40.77 -53.85 75.85
CA VAL A 281 41.33 -53.55 74.51
C VAL A 281 41.67 -52.06 74.38
N VAL A 282 40.80 -51.16 74.83
CA VAL A 282 41.02 -49.71 74.74
C VAL A 282 42.21 -49.26 75.61
N GLU A 283 42.36 -49.85 76.79
CA GLU A 283 43.50 -49.60 77.68
C GLU A 283 44.80 -50.11 77.05
N ALA A 284 44.83 -51.36 76.57
CA ALA A 284 45.99 -51.95 75.89
C ALA A 284 46.40 -51.17 74.62
N GLU A 285 45.42 -50.75 73.80
CA GLU A 285 45.65 -49.89 72.62
C GLU A 285 46.20 -48.50 73.00
N GLY A 286 45.84 -47.98 74.18
CA GLY A 286 46.37 -46.73 74.70
C GLY A 286 47.86 -46.83 75.05
N TYR A 287 48.28 -47.93 75.68
CA TYR A 287 49.69 -48.18 76.03
C TYR A 287 50.56 -48.52 74.81
N LEU A 288 49.99 -49.13 73.77
CA LEU A 288 50.68 -49.43 72.51
C LEU A 288 50.80 -48.23 71.55
N GLY A 289 50.27 -47.05 71.90
CA GLY A 289 50.33 -45.85 71.05
C GLY A 289 49.41 -45.87 69.81
N VAL A 290 48.72 -46.99 69.55
CA VAL A 290 47.81 -47.20 68.39
C VAL A 290 46.64 -46.20 68.35
N ARG A 291 46.34 -45.55 69.48
CA ARG A 291 45.27 -44.54 69.61
C ARG A 291 45.61 -43.19 68.96
N GLU A 292 46.90 -42.89 68.72
CA GLU A 292 47.31 -41.70 67.96
C GLU A 292 47.02 -41.88 66.47
N ASP A 293 47.26 -43.07 65.90
CA ASP A 293 46.97 -43.38 64.50
C ASP A 293 45.46 -43.31 64.18
N LYS A 294 44.58 -43.77 65.08
CA LYS A 294 43.12 -43.69 64.88
C LYS A 294 42.61 -42.24 64.91
N ARG A 295 43.19 -41.38 65.77
CA ARG A 295 42.84 -39.94 65.82
C ARG A 295 43.38 -39.18 64.63
N GLN A 296 44.60 -39.48 64.19
CA GLN A 296 45.16 -38.92 62.95
C GLN A 296 44.31 -39.32 61.74
N LYS A 297 43.94 -40.60 61.62
CA LYS A 297 43.01 -41.07 60.57
C LYS A 297 41.67 -40.35 60.60
N TYR A 298 41.08 -40.11 61.77
CA TYR A 298 39.83 -39.37 61.87
C TYR A 298 39.99 -37.87 61.50
N VAL A 299 41.11 -37.25 61.86
CA VAL A 299 41.42 -35.87 61.45
C VAL A 299 41.65 -35.78 59.94
N GLU A 300 42.34 -36.76 59.36
CA GLU A 300 42.52 -36.90 57.91
C GLU A 300 41.19 -37.15 57.19
N GLU A 301 40.30 -37.97 57.76
CA GLU A 301 38.96 -38.23 57.25
C GLU A 301 38.08 -36.97 57.28
N ILE A 302 38.11 -36.20 58.37
CA ILE A 302 37.41 -34.89 58.43
C ILE A 302 38.01 -33.90 57.42
N ALA A 303 39.33 -33.88 57.26
CA ALA A 303 39.99 -32.98 56.32
C ALA A 303 39.66 -33.34 54.86
N THR A 304 39.63 -34.64 54.54
CA THR A 304 39.24 -35.13 53.21
C THR A 304 37.75 -34.90 52.95
N GLU A 305 36.87 -35.16 53.91
CA GLU A 305 35.44 -34.89 53.79
C GLU A 305 35.17 -33.40 53.57
N LYS A 306 35.84 -32.52 54.33
CA LYS A 306 35.75 -31.07 54.11
C LYS A 306 36.21 -30.66 52.71
N LYS A 307 37.34 -31.20 52.23
CA LYS A 307 37.82 -30.93 50.87
C LYS A 307 36.80 -31.36 49.81
N VAL A 308 36.25 -32.57 49.93
CA VAL A 308 35.21 -33.08 49.01
C VAL A 308 33.98 -32.19 49.02
N ARG A 309 33.50 -31.76 50.19
CA ARG A 309 32.35 -30.84 50.29
C ARG A 309 32.62 -29.49 49.62
N LEU A 310 33.84 -28.94 49.79
CA LEU A 310 34.24 -27.69 49.15
C LEU A 310 34.35 -27.83 47.63
N GLU A 311 34.87 -28.96 47.12
CA GLU A 311 34.92 -29.25 45.69
C GLU A 311 33.51 -29.40 45.08
N VAL A 312 32.61 -30.09 45.78
CA VAL A 312 31.20 -30.22 45.36
C VAL A 312 30.53 -28.84 45.29
N ALA A 313 30.68 -28.02 46.34
CA ALA A 313 30.12 -26.67 46.35
C ALA A 313 30.70 -25.78 45.24
N ARG A 314 31.99 -25.94 44.89
CA ARG A 314 32.61 -25.23 43.76
C ARG A 314 32.04 -25.69 42.41
N LEU A 315 31.79 -26.99 42.25
CA LEU A 315 31.18 -27.54 41.03
C LEU A 315 29.73 -27.07 40.88
N GLU A 316 28.97 -27.00 41.98
CA GLU A 316 27.62 -26.43 41.99
C GLU A 316 27.62 -24.95 41.64
N LEU A 317 28.59 -24.18 42.15
CA LEU A 317 28.76 -22.77 41.79
C LEU A 317 29.04 -22.62 40.29
N ALA A 318 29.99 -23.37 39.74
CA ALA A 318 30.31 -23.33 38.32
C ALA A 318 29.10 -23.72 37.44
N ARG A 319 28.34 -24.73 37.86
CA ARG A 319 27.10 -25.14 37.20
C ARG A 319 26.05 -24.03 37.23
N ALA A 320 25.82 -23.39 38.38
CA ALA A 320 24.85 -22.31 38.53
C ALA A 320 25.21 -21.11 37.63
N ILE A 321 26.49 -20.75 37.54
CA ILE A 321 26.99 -19.69 36.65
C ILE A 321 26.75 -20.06 35.18
N SER A 322 27.08 -21.29 34.79
CA SER A 322 26.88 -21.78 33.41
C SER A 322 25.41 -21.82 33.01
N GLU A 323 24.53 -22.31 33.90
CA GLU A 323 23.08 -22.32 33.68
C GLU A 323 22.53 -20.89 33.56
N ALA A 324 22.96 -19.97 34.43
CA ALA A 324 22.56 -18.57 34.34
C ALA A 324 22.97 -17.94 33.00
N GLN A 325 24.18 -18.22 32.51
CA GLN A 325 24.65 -17.78 31.19
C GLN A 325 23.84 -18.37 30.03
N GLY A 326 23.44 -19.65 30.13
CA GLY A 326 22.52 -20.27 29.17
C GLY A 326 21.18 -19.54 29.13
N LEU A 327 20.58 -19.31 30.30
CA LEU A 327 19.29 -18.64 30.43
C LEU A 327 19.32 -17.18 29.96
N LEU A 328 20.45 -16.48 30.11
CA LEU A 328 20.65 -15.14 29.53
C LEU A 328 20.63 -15.16 28.00
N ARG A 329 21.25 -16.17 27.38
CA ARG A 329 21.21 -16.34 25.92
C ARG A 329 19.80 -16.63 25.42
N ASP A 330 19.04 -17.40 26.20
CA ASP A 330 17.64 -17.73 25.91
C ASP A 330 16.66 -16.60 26.26
N ARG A 331 17.14 -15.45 26.77
CA ARG A 331 16.34 -14.30 27.23
C ARG A 331 15.36 -14.62 28.35
N LYS A 332 15.62 -15.67 29.12
CA LYS A 332 14.86 -16.05 30.31
C LYS A 332 15.45 -15.36 31.54
N TYR A 333 15.23 -14.06 31.64
CA TYR A 333 15.88 -13.21 32.64
C TYR A 333 15.52 -13.60 34.08
N GLU A 334 14.27 -13.99 34.33
CA GLU A 334 13.78 -14.34 35.66
C GLU A 334 14.41 -15.65 36.17
N GLU A 335 14.40 -16.71 35.36
CA GLU A 335 15.07 -17.98 35.68
C GLU A 335 16.58 -17.78 35.85
N SER A 336 17.19 -16.91 35.03
CA SER A 336 18.61 -16.57 35.16
C SER A 336 18.92 -15.85 36.47
N SER A 337 18.05 -14.93 36.90
CA SER A 337 18.18 -14.19 38.16
C SER A 337 18.15 -15.11 39.38
N GLU A 338 17.28 -16.12 39.37
CA GLU A 338 17.24 -17.15 40.42
C GLU A 338 18.54 -17.96 40.49
N ARG A 339 19.09 -18.35 39.33
CA ARG A 339 20.36 -19.11 39.26
C ARG A 339 21.55 -18.28 39.72
N LEU A 340 21.61 -16.99 39.35
CA LEU A 340 22.63 -16.08 39.88
C LEU A 340 22.46 -15.87 41.38
N GLY A 341 21.23 -15.76 41.90
CA GLY A 341 20.98 -15.69 43.35
C GLY A 341 21.53 -16.92 44.10
N LYS A 342 21.35 -18.13 43.55
CA LYS A 342 21.97 -19.35 44.11
C LYS A 342 23.49 -19.29 44.08
N ALA A 343 24.08 -18.82 42.98
CA ALA A 343 25.53 -18.64 42.86
C ALA A 343 26.07 -17.67 43.92
N GLU A 344 25.37 -16.57 44.21
CA GLU A 344 25.78 -15.62 45.26
C GLU A 344 25.75 -16.21 46.67
N VAL A 345 24.72 -17.01 46.97
CA VAL A 345 24.63 -17.73 48.25
C VAL A 345 25.80 -18.71 48.39
N LEU A 346 26.14 -19.45 47.32
CA LEU A 346 27.28 -20.36 47.30
C LEU A 346 28.62 -19.62 47.44
N ILE A 347 28.80 -18.48 46.78
CA ILE A 347 29.99 -17.63 46.92
C ILE A 347 30.14 -17.14 48.36
N ALA A 348 29.05 -16.68 48.99
CA ALA A 348 29.07 -16.22 50.38
C ALA A 348 29.49 -17.33 51.36
N LEU A 349 29.06 -18.57 51.10
CA LEU A 349 29.46 -19.74 51.90
C LEU A 349 30.93 -20.11 51.66
N LEU A 350 31.38 -20.15 50.41
CA LEU A 350 32.72 -20.57 50.01
C LEU A 350 33.81 -19.56 50.36
N LYS A 351 33.48 -18.25 50.41
CA LYS A 351 34.44 -17.17 50.68
C LYS A 351 35.18 -17.31 52.01
N ARG A 352 34.63 -18.06 52.96
CA ARG A 352 35.28 -18.33 54.25
C ARG A 352 36.46 -19.30 54.13
N ASP A 353 36.38 -20.24 53.20
CA ASP A 353 37.31 -21.38 53.09
C ASP A 353 38.13 -21.39 51.78
N LEU A 354 37.70 -20.67 50.73
CA LEU A 354 38.39 -20.55 49.44
C LEU A 354 38.36 -19.11 48.89
N ASP A 355 39.36 -18.80 48.05
CA ASP A 355 39.34 -17.61 47.20
C ASP A 355 38.38 -17.83 46.01
N VAL A 356 37.23 -17.17 46.07
CA VAL A 356 36.18 -17.16 45.03
C VAL A 356 36.00 -15.77 44.40
N SER A 357 37.05 -14.93 44.46
CA SER A 357 37.02 -13.56 43.94
C SER A 357 36.71 -13.49 42.44
N GLY A 358 37.21 -14.45 41.66
CA GLY A 358 36.97 -14.52 40.21
C GLY A 358 35.51 -14.83 39.88
N GLU A 359 34.93 -15.83 40.54
CA GLU A 359 33.53 -16.23 40.36
C GLU A 359 32.56 -15.12 40.83
N ASP A 360 32.89 -14.37 41.89
CA ASP A 360 32.12 -13.20 42.33
C ASP A 360 32.08 -12.07 41.28
N GLN A 361 33.21 -11.77 40.64
CA GLN A 361 33.24 -10.80 39.54
C GLN A 361 32.43 -11.28 38.33
N GLN A 362 32.49 -12.57 38.01
CA GLN A 362 31.67 -13.16 36.96
C GLN A 362 30.17 -13.02 37.25
N VAL A 363 29.72 -13.32 38.47
CA VAL A 363 28.31 -13.20 38.84
C VAL A 363 27.84 -11.74 38.76
N LYS A 364 28.66 -10.79 39.23
CA LYS A 364 28.35 -9.35 39.14
C LYS A 364 28.24 -8.87 37.69
N THR A 365 29.20 -9.21 36.84
CA THR A 365 29.16 -8.83 35.41
C THR A 365 27.95 -9.44 34.70
N LEU A 366 27.61 -10.71 34.99
CA LEU A 366 26.41 -11.35 34.46
C LEU A 366 25.12 -10.65 34.91
N ARG A 367 25.04 -10.19 36.16
CA ARG A 367 23.89 -9.42 36.67
C ARG A 367 23.76 -8.06 35.98
N GLU A 368 24.86 -7.37 35.74
CA GLU A 368 24.84 -6.11 34.97
C GLU A 368 24.41 -6.33 33.51
N MET A 369 24.93 -7.37 32.86
CA MET A 369 24.54 -7.75 31.51
C MET A 369 23.05 -8.08 31.43
N MET A 370 22.54 -8.83 32.41
CA MET A 370 21.11 -9.13 32.53
C MET A 370 20.27 -7.86 32.66
N GLY A 371 20.64 -6.93 33.55
CA GLY A 371 19.92 -5.68 33.75
C GLY A 371 19.85 -4.85 32.47
N LYS A 372 20.98 -4.72 31.75
CA LYS A 372 21.04 -4.02 30.45
C LYS A 372 20.20 -4.72 29.39
N ALA A 373 20.26 -6.05 29.32
CA ALA A 373 19.50 -6.85 28.37
C ALA A 373 17.98 -6.77 28.60
N LYS A 374 17.54 -6.87 29.87
CA LYS A 374 16.13 -6.76 30.26
C LYS A 374 15.55 -5.40 29.90
N VAL A 375 16.23 -4.31 30.28
CA VAL A 375 15.81 -2.94 29.91
C VAL A 375 15.80 -2.74 28.39
N GLY A 376 16.77 -3.32 27.68
CA GLY A 376 16.83 -3.26 26.22
C GLY A 376 15.63 -3.97 25.55
N ASP A 377 15.26 -5.14 26.04
CA ASP A 377 14.14 -5.91 25.51
C ASP A 377 12.78 -5.33 25.93
N GLU A 378 12.65 -4.78 27.14
CA GLU A 378 11.47 -4.01 27.56
C GLU A 378 11.26 -2.78 26.68
N LYS A 379 12.33 -2.01 26.38
CA LYS A 379 12.25 -0.89 25.44
C LYS A 379 11.83 -1.33 24.05
N ARG A 380 12.39 -2.43 23.53
CA ARG A 380 11.99 -2.99 22.22
C ARG A 380 10.54 -3.45 22.20
N GLN A 381 10.05 -4.02 23.29
CA GLN A 381 8.64 -4.40 23.40
C GLN A 381 7.73 -3.17 23.50
N ALA A 382 8.13 -2.15 24.26
CA ALA A 382 7.41 -0.88 24.35
C ALA A 382 7.33 -0.18 22.99
N THR A 383 8.45 -0.07 22.25
CA THR A 383 8.45 0.52 20.91
C THR A 383 7.57 -0.27 19.94
N LYS A 384 7.62 -1.61 19.99
CA LYS A 384 6.73 -2.45 19.17
C LYS A 384 5.25 -2.21 19.49
N ARG A 385 4.88 -2.12 20.77
CA ARG A 385 3.50 -1.82 21.19
C ARG A 385 3.08 -0.41 20.76
N GLU A 386 3.98 0.56 20.83
CA GLU A 386 3.72 1.92 20.35
C GLU A 386 3.54 1.95 18.83
N ASP A 387 4.37 1.25 18.08
CA ASP A 387 4.28 1.17 16.62
C ASP A 387 3.01 0.42 16.19
N GLU A 388 2.65 -0.67 16.88
CA GLU A 388 1.38 -1.37 16.67
C GLU A 388 0.18 -0.48 17.00
N ALA A 389 0.24 0.29 18.09
CA ALA A 389 -0.80 1.23 18.45
C ALA A 389 -0.91 2.39 17.45
N LYS A 390 0.20 2.88 16.90
CA LYS A 390 0.21 3.90 15.84
C LYS A 390 -0.40 3.35 14.56
N LYS A 391 0.00 2.16 14.12
CA LYS A 391 -0.57 1.49 12.95
C LYS A 391 -2.07 1.26 13.10
N ALA A 392 -2.52 0.79 14.27
CA ALA A 392 -3.94 0.61 14.55
C ALA A 392 -4.71 1.95 14.44
N LYS A 393 -4.14 3.05 14.96
CA LYS A 393 -4.74 4.39 14.82
C LYS A 393 -4.77 4.88 13.37
N GLU A 394 -3.71 4.65 12.61
CA GLU A 394 -3.62 5.01 11.19
C GLU A 394 -4.61 4.19 10.36
N ASP A 395 -4.75 2.89 10.62
CA ASP A 395 -5.71 2.01 9.96
C ASP A 395 -7.15 2.42 10.29
N ASP A 396 -7.44 2.75 11.54
CA ASP A 396 -8.76 3.22 11.96
C ASP A 396 -9.09 4.60 11.35
N ALA A 397 -8.13 5.52 11.29
CA ALA A 397 -8.27 6.79 10.60
C ALA A 397 -8.53 6.59 9.11
N GLY A 398 -7.76 5.72 8.44
CA GLY A 398 -7.95 5.38 7.04
C GLY A 398 -9.32 4.74 6.75
N ARG A 399 -9.84 3.93 7.67
CA ARG A 399 -11.21 3.37 7.56
C ARG A 399 -12.29 4.44 7.70
N LEU A 400 -12.11 5.40 8.60
CA LEU A 400 -13.04 6.52 8.77
C LEU A 400 -13.04 7.41 7.52
N GLU A 401 -11.85 7.78 7.02
CA GLU A 401 -11.72 8.53 5.76
C GLU A 401 -12.33 7.77 4.58
N GLY A 402 -12.13 6.45 4.50
CA GLY A 402 -12.74 5.61 3.47
C GLY A 402 -14.26 5.67 3.50
N ARG A 403 -14.87 5.54 4.68
CA ARG A 403 -16.33 5.66 4.86
C ARG A 403 -16.86 7.03 4.49
N GLU A 404 -16.13 8.10 4.81
CA GLU A 404 -16.51 9.46 4.43
C GLU A 404 -16.47 9.66 2.91
N ARG A 405 -15.43 9.13 2.24
CA ARG A 405 -15.32 9.16 0.77
C ARG A 405 -16.45 8.38 0.11
N GLU A 406 -16.79 7.20 0.64
CA GLU A 406 -17.91 6.39 0.15
C GLU A 406 -19.25 7.15 0.29
N LYS A 407 -19.53 7.72 1.46
CA LYS A 407 -20.72 8.54 1.69
C LYS A 407 -20.80 9.73 0.74
N LYS A 408 -19.69 10.47 0.56
CA LYS A 408 -19.62 11.58 -0.42
C LYS A 408 -19.94 11.07 -1.83
N ALA A 409 -19.35 9.95 -2.25
CA ALA A 409 -19.59 9.38 -3.57
C ALA A 409 -21.06 8.93 -3.76
N GLU A 410 -21.69 8.36 -2.74
CA GLU A 410 -23.12 8.01 -2.77
C GLU A 410 -24.01 9.24 -2.89
N LEU A 411 -23.73 10.30 -2.11
CA LEU A 411 -24.45 11.57 -2.21
C LEU A 411 -24.29 12.21 -3.59
N PHE A 412 -23.08 12.20 -4.16
CA PHE A 412 -22.86 12.67 -5.53
C PHE A 412 -23.67 11.87 -6.54
N LYS A 413 -23.65 10.53 -6.48
CA LYS A 413 -24.47 9.67 -7.36
C LYS A 413 -25.96 9.99 -7.23
N LYS A 414 -26.45 10.18 -6.01
CA LYS A 414 -27.84 10.59 -5.73
C LYS A 414 -28.15 11.96 -6.31
N GLY A 415 -27.24 12.93 -6.17
CA GLY A 415 -27.35 14.26 -6.76
C GLY A 415 -27.47 14.22 -8.28
N TRP A 416 -26.62 13.45 -8.95
CA TRP A 416 -26.68 13.26 -10.41
C TRP A 416 -27.98 12.58 -10.87
N LEU A 417 -28.47 11.60 -10.13
CA LEU A 417 -29.74 10.93 -10.41
C LEU A 417 -30.94 11.90 -10.25
N LEU A 418 -30.93 12.76 -9.22
CA LEU A 418 -31.98 13.76 -9.03
C LEU A 418 -31.93 14.88 -10.08
N MET A 419 -30.73 15.25 -10.54
CA MET A 419 -30.55 16.19 -11.65
C MET A 419 -31.16 15.64 -12.95
N SER A 420 -30.95 14.36 -13.28
CA SER A 420 -31.53 13.76 -14.48
C SER A 420 -33.05 13.64 -14.41
N GLN A 421 -33.61 13.52 -13.20
CA GLN A 421 -35.07 13.56 -12.95
C GLN A 421 -35.66 14.99 -12.91
N GLN A 422 -34.84 16.03 -13.09
CA GLN A 422 -35.24 17.45 -12.99
C GLN A 422 -35.86 17.84 -11.62
N ARG A 423 -35.46 17.15 -10.55
CA ARG A 423 -35.87 17.44 -9.16
C ARG A 423 -34.86 18.37 -8.48
N TYR A 424 -34.71 19.58 -9.03
CA TYR A 424 -33.62 20.49 -8.66
C TYR A 424 -33.62 20.93 -7.18
N ALA A 425 -34.80 21.07 -6.57
CA ALA A 425 -34.90 21.45 -5.15
C ALA A 425 -34.28 20.40 -4.21
N GLU A 426 -34.33 19.11 -4.57
CA GLU A 426 -33.71 18.04 -3.78
C GLU A 426 -32.21 17.93 -4.03
N VAL A 427 -31.75 18.28 -5.25
CA VAL A 427 -30.32 18.36 -5.55
C VAL A 427 -29.64 19.42 -4.69
N VAL A 428 -30.29 20.57 -4.48
CA VAL A 428 -29.77 21.62 -3.59
C VAL A 428 -29.61 21.09 -2.16
N LYS A 429 -30.57 20.32 -1.64
CA LYS A 429 -30.45 19.68 -0.31
C LYS A 429 -29.28 18.69 -0.25
N VAL A 430 -29.13 17.84 -1.26
CA VAL A 430 -28.00 16.88 -1.33
C VAL A 430 -26.66 17.61 -1.44
N ALA A 431 -26.61 18.74 -2.14
CA ALA A 431 -25.41 19.56 -2.22
C ALA A 431 -25.10 20.27 -0.90
N ASP A 432 -26.13 20.70 -0.15
CA ASP A 432 -25.96 21.23 1.21
C ASP A 432 -25.47 20.13 2.18
N ASP A 433 -26.01 18.91 2.10
CA ASP A 433 -25.54 17.74 2.88
C ASP A 433 -24.05 17.45 2.57
N LEU A 434 -23.63 17.58 1.31
CA LEU A 434 -22.23 17.43 0.91
C LEU A 434 -21.33 18.56 1.45
N LEU A 435 -21.82 19.79 1.49
CA LEU A 435 -21.09 20.94 2.05
C LEU A 435 -21.02 20.90 3.58
N GLU A 436 -21.98 20.25 4.24
CA GLU A 436 -21.91 19.96 5.69
C GLU A 436 -20.80 18.93 5.99
N LEU A 437 -20.66 17.90 5.14
CA LEU A 437 -19.56 16.93 5.24
C LEU A 437 -18.20 17.54 4.89
N ASP A 438 -18.15 18.47 3.92
CA ASP A 438 -16.93 19.13 3.49
C ASP A 438 -17.19 20.58 3.03
N PRO A 439 -16.97 21.56 3.90
CA PRO A 439 -17.23 22.96 3.58
C PRO A 439 -16.41 23.51 2.41
N HIS A 440 -15.31 22.85 2.05
CA HIS A 440 -14.36 23.30 1.03
C HIS A 440 -14.48 22.54 -0.29
N ASP A 441 -15.41 21.58 -0.41
CA ASP A 441 -15.60 20.84 -1.65
C ASP A 441 -16.16 21.74 -2.76
N THR A 442 -15.32 22.02 -3.75
CA THR A 442 -15.68 22.81 -4.93
C THR A 442 -16.74 22.11 -5.78
N SER A 443 -16.74 20.78 -5.81
CA SER A 443 -17.65 19.97 -6.61
C SER A 443 -19.09 20.08 -6.09
N ALA A 444 -19.26 20.08 -4.76
CA ALA A 444 -20.56 20.26 -4.12
C ALA A 444 -21.12 21.67 -4.37
N ARG A 445 -20.27 22.71 -4.34
CA ARG A 445 -20.69 24.09 -4.69
C ARG A 445 -21.14 24.20 -6.14
N VAL A 446 -20.37 23.64 -7.07
CA VAL A 446 -20.73 23.64 -8.50
C VAL A 446 -22.04 22.89 -8.72
N LEU A 447 -22.24 21.74 -8.07
CA LEU A 447 -23.50 20.99 -8.16
C LEU A 447 -24.70 21.82 -7.67
N LYS A 448 -24.54 22.57 -6.58
CA LYS A 448 -25.57 23.47 -6.05
C LYS A 448 -25.90 24.60 -7.03
N ASP A 449 -24.88 25.25 -7.58
CA ASP A 449 -25.03 26.35 -8.53
C ASP A 449 -25.70 25.89 -9.84
N ASP A 450 -25.28 24.73 -10.35
CA ASP A 450 -25.85 24.15 -11.57
C ASP A 450 -27.30 23.71 -11.37
N ALA A 451 -27.63 23.12 -10.20
CA ALA A 451 -29.00 22.82 -9.83
C ALA A 451 -29.87 24.09 -9.75
N GLY A 452 -29.34 25.16 -9.16
CA GLY A 452 -30.03 26.46 -9.08
C GLY A 452 -30.29 27.07 -10.47
N LYS A 453 -29.29 27.09 -11.34
CA LYS A 453 -29.43 27.57 -12.73
C LYS A 453 -30.44 26.73 -13.51
N ALA A 454 -30.39 25.40 -13.37
CA ALA A 454 -31.31 24.49 -14.03
C ALA A 454 -32.76 24.65 -13.52
N ALA A 455 -32.94 24.88 -12.21
CA ALA A 455 -34.24 25.18 -11.62
C ALA A 455 -34.85 26.45 -12.23
N HIS A 456 -34.10 27.55 -12.24
CA HIS A 456 -34.56 28.82 -12.83
C HIS A 456 -34.86 28.68 -14.32
N LYS A 457 -34.03 27.96 -15.08
CA LYS A 457 -34.29 27.73 -16.50
C LYS A 457 -35.59 26.95 -16.72
N LYS A 458 -35.86 25.92 -15.90
CA LYS A 458 -37.10 25.15 -15.98
C LYS A 458 -38.32 26.00 -15.63
N GLU A 459 -38.22 26.82 -14.58
CA GLU A 459 -39.26 27.77 -14.19
C GLU A 459 -39.58 28.76 -15.32
N LEU A 460 -38.56 29.34 -15.96
CA LEU A 460 -38.75 30.22 -17.13
C LEU A 460 -39.47 29.50 -18.29
N VAL A 461 -39.05 28.28 -18.62
CA VAL A 461 -39.69 27.48 -19.67
C VAL A 461 -41.14 27.15 -19.33
N ASP A 462 -41.44 26.87 -18.06
CA ASP A 462 -42.80 26.56 -17.62
C ASP A 462 -43.69 27.82 -17.58
N LEU A 463 -43.12 28.99 -17.24
CA LEU A 463 -43.79 30.29 -17.37
C LEU A 463 -44.08 30.62 -18.84
N ASP A 464 -43.14 30.42 -19.76
CA ASP A 464 -43.35 30.63 -21.19
C ASP A 464 -44.47 29.72 -21.72
N LYS A 465 -44.47 28.43 -21.32
CA LYS A 465 -45.57 27.51 -21.67
C LYS A 465 -46.90 27.95 -21.12
N LEU A 466 -46.94 28.49 -19.89
CA LEU A 466 -48.16 29.02 -19.30
C LEU A 466 -48.64 30.25 -20.08
N GLN A 467 -47.74 31.18 -20.38
CA GLN A 467 -48.05 32.37 -21.18
C GLN A 467 -48.58 31.99 -22.57
N GLU A 468 -47.95 31.05 -23.26
CA GLU A 468 -48.44 30.57 -24.56
C GLU A 468 -49.80 29.88 -24.43
N ARG A 469 -50.06 29.12 -23.36
CA ARG A 469 -51.40 28.55 -23.10
C ARG A 469 -52.44 29.64 -22.88
N GLU A 470 -52.16 30.63 -22.04
CA GLU A 470 -53.08 31.73 -21.77
C GLU A 470 -53.31 32.59 -23.02
N LYS A 471 -52.25 32.88 -23.79
CA LYS A 471 -52.35 33.55 -25.09
C LYS A 471 -53.22 32.78 -26.07
N MET A 472 -53.07 31.46 -26.15
CA MET A 472 -53.90 30.60 -27.02
C MET A 472 -55.36 30.54 -26.55
N LYS A 473 -55.62 30.58 -25.24
CA LYS A 473 -56.98 30.74 -24.70
C LYS A 473 -57.56 32.09 -25.10
N HIS A 474 -56.84 33.19 -24.88
CA HIS A 474 -57.30 34.53 -25.28
C HIS A 474 -57.56 34.65 -26.78
N LEU A 475 -56.70 34.07 -27.63
CA LEU A 475 -56.93 34.04 -29.08
C LEU A 475 -58.18 33.22 -29.44
N ARG A 476 -58.46 32.13 -28.71
CA ARG A 476 -59.69 31.36 -28.87
C ARG A 476 -60.91 32.17 -28.44
N ASP A 477 -60.87 32.79 -27.27
CA ASP A 477 -61.97 33.61 -26.75
C ASP A 477 -62.26 34.80 -27.68
N LEU A 478 -61.21 35.47 -28.19
CA LEU A 478 -61.34 36.53 -29.20
C LEU A 478 -61.93 36.01 -30.52
N LYS A 479 -61.52 34.82 -30.96
CA LYS A 479 -62.11 34.18 -32.15
C LYS A 479 -63.59 33.85 -31.92
N GLU A 480 -63.94 33.30 -30.76
CA GLU A 480 -65.32 32.97 -30.40
C GLU A 480 -66.19 34.24 -30.25
N GLY A 481 -65.63 35.33 -29.71
CA GLY A 481 -66.33 36.61 -29.59
C GLY A 481 -66.40 37.41 -30.90
N SER A 482 -65.43 37.24 -31.82
CA SER A 482 -65.45 37.90 -33.13
C SER A 482 -66.35 37.21 -34.14
N LEU A 483 -66.66 35.92 -33.93
CA LEU A 483 -67.80 35.29 -34.58
C LEU A 483 -69.05 35.99 -34.02
N ILE A 484 -69.62 36.91 -34.81
CA ILE A 484 -70.93 37.49 -34.52
C ILE A 484 -71.86 36.29 -34.34
N GLN A 485 -72.29 36.01 -33.10
CA GLN A 485 -73.36 35.06 -32.80
C GLN A 485 -74.71 35.64 -33.26
N GLY A 486 -74.73 36.27 -34.44
CA GLY A 486 -75.93 36.68 -35.11
C GLY A 486 -76.63 35.41 -35.55
N ASP A 487 -77.85 35.23 -35.07
CA ASP A 487 -78.74 34.16 -35.47
C ASP A 487 -78.59 33.88 -36.96
N ALA A 488 -78.34 32.60 -37.26
CA ALA A 488 -78.11 32.02 -38.59
C ALA A 488 -78.57 32.95 -39.70
N VAL A 489 -77.63 33.48 -40.51
CA VAL A 489 -77.86 34.35 -41.69
C VAL A 489 -79.31 34.23 -42.13
N VAL A 490 -80.16 35.12 -41.62
CA VAL A 490 -81.59 35.02 -41.90
C VAL A 490 -81.74 35.45 -43.34
N TYR A 491 -81.72 34.47 -44.24
CA TYR A 491 -81.94 34.73 -45.65
C TYR A 491 -83.26 35.49 -45.76
N PRO A 492 -83.28 36.62 -46.47
CA PRO A 492 -84.51 37.37 -46.69
C PRO A 492 -85.60 36.44 -47.22
N LYS A 493 -86.85 36.63 -46.76
CA LYS A 493 -88.01 35.87 -47.24
C LYS A 493 -88.06 35.90 -48.77
N LYS A 494 -88.56 34.82 -49.39
CA LYS A 494 -88.60 34.62 -50.85
C LYS A 494 -89.19 35.82 -51.60
N ASP A 495 -90.15 36.51 -51.00
CA ASP A 495 -90.80 37.69 -51.57
C ASP A 495 -89.82 38.85 -51.81
N LEU A 496 -88.83 39.04 -50.93
CA LEU A 496 -87.82 40.07 -51.08
C LEU A 496 -86.86 39.75 -52.25
N TRP A 497 -86.59 38.46 -52.47
CA TRP A 497 -85.77 38.00 -53.60
C TRP A 497 -86.48 38.15 -54.95
N GLU A 498 -87.80 37.89 -54.98
CA GLU A 498 -88.65 38.18 -56.13
C GLU A 498 -88.68 39.68 -56.44
N GLU A 499 -88.71 40.53 -55.40
CA GLU A 499 -88.66 41.98 -55.55
C GLU A 499 -87.30 42.46 -56.07
N ILE A 500 -86.18 41.91 -55.56
CA ILE A 500 -84.82 42.20 -56.05
C ILE A 500 -84.67 41.75 -57.51
N LYS A 501 -85.23 40.60 -57.90
CA LYS A 501 -85.24 40.15 -59.31
C LYS A 501 -86.03 41.07 -60.23
N LYS A 502 -87.06 41.73 -59.72
CA LYS A 502 -87.90 42.69 -60.48
C LYS A 502 -87.31 44.09 -60.55
N ARG A 503 -86.32 44.42 -59.71
CA ARG A 503 -85.54 45.65 -59.87
C ARG A 503 -84.81 45.57 -61.21
N LYS A 504 -85.20 46.41 -62.17
CA LYS A 504 -84.38 46.66 -63.35
C LYS A 504 -82.99 47.08 -62.85
N PRO A 505 -81.89 46.59 -63.46
CA PRO A 505 -80.57 47.08 -63.13
C PRO A 505 -80.66 48.61 -63.20
N VAL A 506 -80.29 49.29 -62.12
CA VAL A 506 -79.92 50.70 -62.22
C VAL A 506 -78.85 50.68 -63.31
N GLU A 507 -79.15 51.29 -64.45
CA GLU A 507 -78.13 51.61 -65.44
C GLU A 507 -77.16 52.52 -64.71
N MET A 508 -76.16 51.92 -64.07
CA MET A 508 -74.95 52.62 -63.74
C MET A 508 -74.51 53.22 -65.07
N PRO A 509 -74.35 54.54 -65.18
CA PRO A 509 -73.82 55.13 -66.38
C PRO A 509 -72.55 54.36 -66.67
N SER A 510 -72.57 53.59 -67.77
CA SER A 510 -71.34 52.97 -68.25
C SER A 510 -70.33 54.10 -68.30
N ALA A 511 -69.08 53.83 -67.97
CA ALA A 511 -67.98 54.79 -68.00
C ALA A 511 -67.62 55.28 -69.42
N LYS A 512 -68.62 55.54 -70.26
CA LYS A 512 -68.69 56.64 -71.22
C LYS A 512 -69.42 57.81 -70.55
N GLY A 513 -68.85 58.33 -69.47
CA GLY A 513 -69.06 59.74 -69.18
C GLY A 513 -68.47 60.50 -70.36
N GLU A 514 -69.22 61.45 -70.90
CA GLU A 514 -68.69 62.45 -71.82
C GLU A 514 -67.39 63.00 -71.21
N GLU A 515 -66.24 62.62 -71.77
CA GLU A 515 -64.98 63.31 -71.49
C GLU A 515 -65.25 64.77 -71.84
N GLY A 516 -65.39 65.63 -70.82
CA GLY A 516 -65.60 67.06 -71.05
C GLY A 516 -64.56 67.57 -72.03
N GLU A 517 -64.93 68.50 -72.92
CA GLU A 517 -64.04 68.99 -73.99
C GLU A 517 -62.62 69.34 -73.51
N ALA A 518 -62.48 69.79 -72.26
CA ALA A 518 -61.20 70.05 -71.61
C ALA A 518 -60.33 68.78 -71.45
N ALA A 519 -60.89 67.67 -70.97
CA ALA A 519 -60.16 66.41 -70.80
C ALA A 519 -59.73 65.81 -72.15
N ARG A 520 -60.59 65.93 -73.16
CA ARG A 520 -60.30 65.46 -74.51
C ARG A 520 -59.20 66.28 -75.18
N LYS A 521 -59.20 67.61 -75.02
CA LYS A 521 -58.14 68.52 -75.48
C LYS A 521 -56.80 68.24 -74.80
N ILE A 522 -56.79 67.92 -73.50
CA ILE A 522 -55.56 67.58 -72.77
C ILE A 522 -54.97 66.26 -73.29
N LYS A 523 -55.81 65.24 -73.50
CA LYS A 523 -55.37 63.93 -74.04
C LYS A 523 -54.79 64.07 -75.46
N GLU A 524 -55.45 64.86 -76.30
CA GLU A 524 -55.01 65.14 -77.67
C GLU A 524 -53.73 66.01 -77.72
N ALA A 525 -53.50 66.87 -76.72
CA ALA A 525 -52.25 67.61 -76.56
C ALA A 525 -51.10 66.71 -76.08
N LEU A 526 -51.38 65.73 -75.20
CA LEU A 526 -50.40 64.76 -74.70
C LEU A 526 -50.00 63.69 -75.72
N GLU A 527 -50.88 63.33 -76.65
CA GLU A 527 -50.59 62.31 -77.68
C GLU A 527 -49.77 62.85 -78.87
N LYS A 528 -49.58 64.16 -79.00
CA LYS A 528 -48.77 64.75 -80.08
C LYS A 528 -47.28 64.49 -79.82
N PRO A 529 -46.56 63.79 -80.71
CA PRO A 529 -45.12 63.61 -80.57
C PRO A 529 -44.42 64.96 -80.67
N VAL A 530 -43.66 65.32 -79.64
CA VAL A 530 -42.85 66.54 -79.60
C VAL A 530 -41.39 66.17 -79.78
N THR A 531 -40.81 66.62 -80.89
CA THR A 531 -39.36 66.60 -81.06
C THR A 531 -38.75 67.74 -80.25
N LEU A 532 -38.00 67.39 -79.20
CA LEU A 532 -37.32 68.35 -78.33
C LEU A 532 -35.83 68.37 -78.69
N ASP A 533 -35.36 69.48 -79.24
CA ASP A 533 -33.95 69.72 -79.55
C ASP A 533 -33.50 70.99 -78.84
N PHE A 534 -32.97 70.84 -77.61
CA PHE A 534 -32.43 71.94 -76.83
C PHE A 534 -30.91 71.85 -76.83
N ALA A 535 -30.24 72.89 -77.33
CA ALA A 535 -28.79 73.03 -77.26
C ALA A 535 -28.47 74.15 -76.26
N ASP A 536 -27.74 73.81 -75.20
CA ASP A 536 -27.28 74.71 -74.14
C ASP A 536 -28.34 75.66 -73.55
N THR A 537 -29.58 75.19 -73.42
CA THR A 537 -30.69 75.97 -72.85
C THR A 537 -30.77 75.73 -71.34
N PRO A 538 -30.96 76.76 -70.50
CA PRO A 538 -31.10 76.58 -69.06
C PRO A 538 -32.37 75.79 -68.72
N ILE A 539 -32.28 74.93 -67.70
CA ILE A 539 -33.37 73.99 -67.34
C ILE A 539 -34.71 74.68 -67.04
N GLN A 540 -34.68 75.93 -66.55
CA GLN A 540 -35.89 76.72 -66.29
C GLN A 540 -36.66 77.02 -67.58
N ASP A 541 -35.96 77.34 -68.66
CA ASP A 541 -36.58 77.64 -69.95
C ASP A 541 -37.12 76.36 -70.60
N VAL A 542 -36.44 75.23 -70.42
CA VAL A 542 -36.91 73.93 -70.89
C VAL A 542 -38.20 73.50 -70.17
N VAL A 543 -38.26 73.67 -68.85
CA VAL A 543 -39.48 73.32 -68.08
C VAL A 543 -40.62 74.28 -68.39
N THR A 544 -40.35 75.56 -68.60
CA THR A 544 -41.36 76.54 -69.04
C THR A 544 -41.89 76.17 -70.42
N PHE A 545 -41.02 75.78 -71.35
CA PHE A 545 -41.43 75.31 -72.68
C PHE A 545 -42.34 74.07 -72.61
N ILE A 546 -42.01 73.09 -71.76
CA ILE A 546 -42.83 71.88 -71.59
C ILE A 546 -44.16 72.22 -70.91
N ALA A 547 -44.17 73.09 -69.91
CA ALA A 547 -45.38 73.53 -69.22
C ALA A 547 -46.34 74.27 -70.18
N ASP A 548 -45.79 75.16 -71.00
CA ASP A 548 -46.56 75.91 -72.03
C ASP A 548 -47.08 74.98 -73.12
N PHE A 549 -46.29 74.00 -73.56
CA PHE A 549 -46.72 73.05 -74.58
C PHE A 549 -47.80 72.09 -74.08
N ALA A 550 -47.64 71.53 -72.88
CA ALA A 550 -48.59 70.56 -72.33
C ALA A 550 -49.83 71.21 -71.69
N VAL A 551 -49.81 72.53 -71.45
CA VAL A 551 -50.84 73.27 -70.70
C VAL A 551 -51.07 72.62 -69.32
N VAL A 552 -49.98 72.22 -68.66
CA VAL A 552 -49.97 71.60 -67.33
C VAL A 552 -49.12 72.44 -66.38
N ASN A 553 -49.60 72.65 -65.16
CA ASN A 553 -48.86 73.37 -64.12
C ASN A 553 -47.73 72.47 -63.57
N ILE A 554 -46.48 72.73 -63.97
CA ILE A 554 -45.28 72.01 -63.50
C ILE A 554 -44.58 72.87 -62.44
N VAL A 555 -44.44 72.35 -61.22
CA VAL A 555 -43.74 73.05 -60.11
C VAL A 555 -42.34 72.45 -59.93
N LEU A 556 -41.30 73.25 -60.13
CA LEU A 556 -39.90 72.88 -59.89
C LEU A 556 -39.56 73.00 -58.40
N ASP A 557 -38.97 71.94 -57.83
CA ASP A 557 -38.45 71.95 -56.46
C ASP A 557 -37.14 72.75 -56.38
N LYS A 558 -37.14 73.82 -55.56
CA LYS A 558 -36.05 74.80 -55.45
C LYS A 558 -34.75 74.22 -54.90
N ASN A 559 -34.80 73.06 -54.23
CA ASN A 559 -33.62 72.41 -53.67
C ASN A 559 -32.90 71.49 -54.67
N ALA A 560 -33.53 71.18 -55.80
CA ALA A 560 -32.99 70.24 -56.79
C ALA A 560 -32.22 70.93 -57.94
N VAL A 561 -32.21 72.26 -58.02
CA VAL A 561 -31.54 73.02 -59.10
C VAL A 561 -30.36 73.82 -58.53
N PRO A 562 -29.10 73.54 -58.92
CA PRO A 562 -27.94 74.31 -58.47
C PRO A 562 -28.02 75.77 -58.93
N ALA A 563 -27.56 76.71 -58.08
CA ALA A 563 -27.73 78.16 -58.24
C ALA A 563 -26.98 78.79 -59.44
N GLU A 564 -26.19 78.01 -60.18
CA GLU A 564 -25.57 78.40 -61.44
C GLU A 564 -26.20 77.60 -62.58
N GLY A 565 -26.82 78.30 -63.54
CA GLY A 565 -27.65 77.74 -64.60
C GLY A 565 -26.93 76.66 -65.42
N ALA A 566 -27.09 75.41 -64.99
CA ALA A 566 -26.64 74.24 -65.72
C ALA A 566 -27.41 74.17 -67.04
N ALA A 567 -26.71 74.46 -68.13
CA ALA A 567 -27.20 74.26 -69.48
C ALA A 567 -27.31 72.76 -69.75
N ILE A 568 -28.48 72.30 -70.18
CA ILE A 568 -28.71 70.89 -70.51
C ILE A 568 -28.92 70.80 -72.01
N THR A 569 -28.08 70.00 -72.68
CA THR A 569 -28.31 69.60 -74.06
C THR A 569 -29.11 68.32 -74.05
N LEU A 570 -30.39 68.40 -74.42
CA LEU A 570 -31.32 67.27 -74.40
C LEU A 570 -31.85 67.05 -75.82
N LYS A 571 -31.48 65.91 -76.40
CA LYS A 571 -31.95 65.45 -77.72
C LYS A 571 -32.82 64.23 -77.52
N VAL A 572 -34.12 64.39 -77.67
CA VAL A 572 -35.08 63.28 -77.67
C VAL A 572 -35.75 63.27 -79.04
N LYS A 573 -35.55 62.17 -79.76
CA LYS A 573 -36.10 61.94 -81.09
C LYS A 573 -37.52 61.42 -81.03
#